data_AF-A0A382X2C0-F1
#
_entry.id   AF-A0A382X2C0-F1
#
_cell.length_a   1.000
_cell.length_b   1.000
_cell.length_c   1.000
_cell.angle_alpha   90.00
_cell.angle_beta   90.00
_cell.angle_gamma   90.00
#
_symmetry.space_group_name_H-M   'P 1'
#
loop_
_entity.id
_entity.type
_entity.pdbx_description
1 polymer ?
#
loop_
_entity_poly.entity_id
_entity_poly.type
_entity_poly.pdbx_seq_one_letter_code
_entity_poly.pdbx_strand_id
1 'polypeptide(L)'
;MTDGGASELRGARIVLRDKRPEDAENDYRWRSDPELARLDAAIPLTMSFERYLKLFEDQMKYPTPGSHHYSIETLEGLFIGNCMYYDLDTVNREAELGIVIGDRDYWGDGYGYDAVTTLLDHMFAVRDL
;
A
#
# COMPACT_ATOMS: atom_id res chain seq x y z
N MET A 1 23.46 0.44 -3.58
CA MET A 1 23.48 0.03 -2.15
C MET A 1 22.33 -0.95 -1.98
N THR A 2 22.59 -2.08 -1.35
CA THR A 2 21.79 -3.31 -1.41
C THR A 2 20.39 -3.14 -0.82
N ASP A 3 19.38 -3.08 -1.68
CA ASP A 3 17.98 -3.27 -1.31
C ASP A 3 17.74 -4.78 -1.23
N GLY A 4 18.09 -5.35 -0.08
CA GLY A 4 18.14 -6.79 0.15
C GLY A 4 17.26 -7.17 1.33
N GLY A 5 16.06 -7.67 1.03
CA GLY A 5 15.22 -8.40 1.96
C GLY A 5 13.90 -7.70 2.26
N ALA A 6 12.82 -8.48 2.18
CA ALA A 6 11.47 -8.12 2.57
C ALA A 6 11.48 -7.35 3.90
N SER A 7 11.37 -6.03 3.85
CA SER A 7 11.27 -5.21 5.06
C SER A 7 9.80 -5.10 5.42
N GLU A 8 9.33 -6.06 6.20
CA GLU A 8 8.06 -5.88 6.91
C GLU A 8 8.25 -4.76 7.94
N LEU A 9 7.39 -3.72 7.87
CA LEU A 9 7.35 -2.65 8.86
C LEU A 9 6.23 -2.96 9.84
N ARG A 10 6.56 -3.13 11.12
CA ARG A 10 5.60 -3.55 12.13
C ARG A 10 5.12 -2.37 12.96
N GLY A 11 3.82 -2.12 12.92
CA GLY A 11 3.11 -1.17 13.78
C GLY A 11 2.57 -1.83 15.05
N ALA A 12 1.70 -1.12 15.76
CA ALA A 12 1.06 -1.63 16.98
C ALA A 12 -0.09 -2.61 16.70
N ARG A 13 -0.75 -2.49 15.55
CA ARG A 13 -1.93 -3.24 15.08
C ARG A 13 -1.72 -3.85 13.70
N ILE A 14 -0.76 -3.35 12.94
CA ILE A 14 -0.52 -3.79 11.56
C ILE A 14 0.90 -4.27 11.29
N VAL A 15 1.04 -4.95 10.17
CA VAL A 15 2.31 -5.16 9.46
C VAL A 15 2.14 -4.59 8.06
N LEU A 16 3.00 -3.66 7.67
CA LEU A 16 3.17 -3.25 6.28
C LEU A 16 4.16 -4.22 5.65
N ARG A 17 3.72 -4.93 4.61
CA ARG A 17 4.55 -5.93 3.92
C ARG A 17 4.47 -5.77 2.42
N ASP A 18 5.43 -6.37 1.72
CA ASP A 18 5.39 -6.41 0.26
C ASP A 18 4.13 -7.11 -0.24
N LYS A 19 3.66 -6.65 -1.40
CA LYS A 19 2.53 -7.26 -2.10
C LYS A 19 2.80 -8.73 -2.43
N ARG A 20 1.74 -9.55 -2.36
CA ARG A 20 1.77 -10.96 -2.75
C ARG A 20 0.76 -11.19 -3.87
N PRO A 21 0.94 -12.20 -4.74
CA PRO A 21 0.00 -12.48 -5.83
C PRO A 21 -1.45 -12.69 -5.34
N GLU A 22 -1.61 -13.24 -4.14
CA GLU A 22 -2.93 -13.51 -3.55
C GLU A 22 -3.68 -12.23 -3.15
N ASP A 23 -2.99 -11.09 -3.01
CA ASP A 23 -3.62 -9.80 -2.70
C ASP A 23 -4.44 -9.24 -3.86
N ALA A 24 -4.16 -9.68 -5.09
CA ALA A 24 -4.70 -9.07 -6.31
C ALA A 24 -6.24 -9.05 -6.32
N GLU A 25 -6.89 -10.09 -5.79
CA GLU A 25 -8.36 -10.17 -5.78
C GLU A 25 -8.99 -9.13 -4.84
N ASN A 26 -8.43 -8.98 -3.63
CA ASN A 26 -8.87 -7.95 -2.69
C ASN A 26 -8.56 -6.54 -3.22
N ASP A 27 -7.36 -6.31 -3.74
CA ASP A 27 -6.96 -5.01 -4.28
C ASP A 27 -7.84 -4.60 -5.47
N TYR A 28 -8.13 -5.54 -6.38
CA TYR A 28 -9.09 -5.34 -7.47
C TYR A 28 -10.47 -4.94 -6.94
N ARG A 29 -11.00 -5.68 -5.97
CA ARG A 29 -12.31 -5.39 -5.38
C ARG A 29 -12.37 -3.97 -4.81
N TRP A 30 -11.34 -3.57 -4.08
CA TRP A 30 -11.27 -2.24 -3.47
C TRP A 30 -11.11 -1.13 -4.50
N ARG A 31 -10.29 -1.33 -5.54
CA ARG A 31 -10.14 -0.37 -6.64
C ARG A 31 -11.39 -0.24 -7.51
N SER A 32 -12.20 -1.29 -7.60
CA SER A 32 -13.49 -1.26 -8.31
C SER A 32 -14.64 -0.72 -7.46
N ASP A 33 -14.46 -0.55 -6.14
CA ASP A 33 -15.48 -0.04 -5.24
C ASP A 33 -15.65 1.49 -5.41
N PRO A 34 -16.85 1.98 -5.74
CA PRO A 34 -17.06 3.41 -6.01
C PRO A 34 -16.85 4.33 -4.81
N GLU A 35 -17.11 3.85 -3.59
CA GLU A 35 -16.92 4.65 -2.39
C GLU A 35 -15.43 4.80 -2.09
N LEU A 36 -14.69 3.69 -2.15
CA LEU A 36 -13.24 3.69 -1.96
C LEU A 36 -12.54 4.54 -3.03
N ALA A 37 -12.88 4.37 -4.30
CA ALA A 37 -12.32 5.18 -5.37
C ALA A 37 -12.61 6.68 -5.17
N ARG A 38 -13.82 7.05 -4.72
CA ARG A 38 -14.16 8.44 -4.42
C ARG A 38 -13.32 9.00 -3.27
N LEU A 39 -13.06 8.21 -2.23
CA LEU A 39 -12.22 8.62 -1.10
C LEU A 39 -10.74 8.76 -1.52
N ASP A 40 -10.30 7.93 -2.46
CA ASP A 40 -8.95 7.93 -3.04
C ASP A 40 -8.79 8.93 -4.21
N ALA A 41 -9.79 9.80 -4.44
CA ALA A 41 -9.86 10.73 -5.56
C ALA A 41 -9.62 10.08 -6.95
N ALA A 42 -9.97 8.81 -7.08
CA ALA A 42 -9.77 7.98 -8.26
C ALA A 42 -11.10 7.65 -8.97
N ILE A 43 -10.98 7.16 -10.21
CA ILE A 43 -12.10 6.56 -10.95
C ILE A 43 -12.13 5.06 -10.63
N PRO A 44 -13.29 4.46 -10.32
CA PRO A 44 -13.39 3.04 -10.07
C PRO A 44 -12.86 2.22 -11.23
N LEU A 45 -12.09 1.18 -10.91
CA LEU A 45 -11.54 0.28 -11.90
C LEU A 45 -12.65 -0.49 -12.62
N THR A 46 -12.72 -0.35 -13.95
CA THR A 46 -13.75 -0.97 -14.79
C THR A 46 -13.24 -2.07 -15.71
N MET A 47 -11.92 -2.29 -15.76
CA MET A 47 -11.34 -3.40 -16.53
C MET A 47 -11.61 -4.75 -15.86
N SER A 48 -11.50 -5.85 -16.60
CA SER A 48 -11.66 -7.19 -16.03
C SER A 48 -10.53 -7.54 -15.05
N PHE A 49 -10.83 -8.42 -14.09
CA PHE A 49 -9.83 -8.95 -13.16
C PHE A 49 -8.63 -9.59 -13.89
N GLU A 50 -8.86 -10.33 -14.97
CA GLU A 50 -7.75 -10.94 -15.75
C GLU A 50 -6.78 -9.89 -16.31
N ARG A 51 -7.30 -8.74 -16.78
CA ARG A 51 -6.46 -7.65 -17.26
C ARG A 51 -5.73 -6.97 -16.11
N TYR A 52 -6.42 -6.77 -15.00
CA TYR A 52 -5.82 -6.17 -13.80
C TYR A 52 -4.73 -7.07 -13.20
N LEU A 53 -4.93 -8.39 -13.13
CA LEU A 53 -3.96 -9.34 -12.58
C LEU A 53 -2.62 -9.24 -13.32
N LYS A 54 -2.64 -9.13 -14.65
CA LYS A 54 -1.42 -8.91 -15.45
C LYS A 54 -0.71 -7.61 -15.08
N LEU A 55 -1.46 -6.51 -14.88
CA LEU A 55 -0.90 -5.23 -14.44
C LEU A 55 -0.30 -5.31 -13.04
N PHE A 56 -0.96 -6.03 -12.13
CA PHE A 56 -0.50 -6.26 -10.76
C PHE A 56 0.81 -7.06 -10.73
N GLU A 57 0.86 -8.16 -11.48
CA GLU A 57 2.08 -8.99 -11.64
C GLU A 57 3.23 -8.20 -12.28
N ASP A 58 2.93 -7.39 -13.31
CA ASP A 58 3.93 -6.52 -13.94
C ASP A 58 4.49 -5.48 -12.95
N GLN A 59 3.64 -4.86 -12.13
CA GLN A 59 4.07 -3.91 -11.11
C GLN A 59 4.97 -4.58 -10.04
N MET A 60 4.64 -5.80 -9.62
CA MET A 60 5.49 -6.56 -8.70
C MET A 60 6.84 -6.93 -9.32
N LYS A 61 6.86 -7.28 -10.61
CA LYS A 61 8.07 -7.68 -11.32
C LYS A 61 8.97 -6.50 -11.67
N TYR A 62 8.37 -5.34 -11.94
CA TYR A 62 9.05 -4.12 -12.37
C TYR A 62 8.63 -2.95 -11.47
N PRO A 63 9.14 -2.89 -10.24
CA PRO A 63 8.78 -1.83 -9.29
C PRO A 63 9.21 -0.46 -9.81
N THR A 64 8.35 0.55 -9.59
CA THR A 64 8.62 1.95 -9.97
C THR A 64 9.69 2.53 -9.03
N PRO A 65 10.83 3.03 -9.56
CA PRO A 65 11.82 3.72 -8.74
C PRO A 65 11.20 4.92 -8.01
N GLY A 66 11.56 5.09 -6.73
CA GLY A 66 11.02 6.19 -5.92
C GLY A 66 9.57 5.96 -5.45
N SER A 67 9.05 4.74 -5.57
CA SER A 67 7.75 4.35 -5.02
C SER A 67 7.83 2.98 -4.37
N HIS A 68 7.00 2.74 -3.36
CA HIS A 68 6.79 1.41 -2.80
C HIS A 68 5.35 1.24 -2.35
N HIS A 69 4.76 0.09 -2.67
CA HIS A 69 3.38 -0.22 -2.34
C HIS A 69 3.33 -1.38 -1.36
N TYR A 70 2.95 -1.09 -0.12
CA TYR A 70 2.74 -2.09 0.92
C TYR A 70 1.29 -2.54 0.97
N SER A 71 1.13 -3.81 1.30
CA SER A 71 -0.11 -4.38 1.82
C SER A 71 -0.14 -4.19 3.34
N ILE A 72 -1.29 -3.77 3.87
CA ILE A 72 -1.56 -3.65 5.30
C ILE A 72 -2.18 -4.97 5.75
N GLU A 73 -1.45 -5.73 6.57
CA GLU A 73 -1.97 -6.90 7.26
C GLU A 73 -2.25 -6.58 8.73
N THR A 74 -3.30 -7.18 9.31
CA THR A 74 -3.47 -7.23 10.77
C THR A 74 -2.36 -8.09 11.38
N LEU A 75 -2.18 -8.03 12.70
CA LEU A 75 -1.20 -8.91 13.38
C LEU A 75 -1.53 -10.40 13.25
N GLU A 76 -2.77 -10.74 12.94
CA GLU A 76 -3.25 -12.09 12.66
C GLU A 76 -3.06 -12.50 11.19
N GLY A 77 -2.53 -11.61 10.34
CA GLY A 77 -2.20 -11.89 8.95
C GLY A 77 -3.35 -11.65 7.96
N LEU A 78 -4.39 -10.91 8.33
CA LEU A 78 -5.46 -10.56 7.40
C LEU A 78 -5.08 -9.32 6.59
N PHE A 79 -5.07 -9.42 5.26
CA PHE A 79 -4.88 -8.28 4.36
C PHE A 79 -6.12 -7.39 4.31
N ILE A 80 -6.00 -6.16 4.82
CA ILE A 80 -7.14 -5.23 5.03
C ILE A 80 -7.05 -3.93 4.24
N GLY A 81 -5.92 -3.63 3.61
CA GLY A 81 -5.75 -2.36 2.91
C GLY A 81 -4.36 -2.16 2.33
N ASN A 82 -4.09 -0.98 1.78
CA ASN A 82 -2.83 -0.63 1.16
C ASN A 82 -2.27 0.65 1.76
N CYS A 83 -0.95 0.74 1.87
CA CYS A 83 -0.24 1.96 2.21
C CYS A 83 0.98 2.09 1.31
N MET A 84 1.25 3.27 0.78
CA MET A 84 2.31 3.46 -0.20
C MET A 84 2.92 4.85 -0.07
N TYR A 85 4.16 4.96 -0.50
CA TYR A 85 4.74 6.23 -0.90
C TYR A 85 5.08 6.20 -2.38
N TYR A 86 5.04 7.35 -3.03
CA TYR A 86 5.40 7.50 -4.45
C TYR A 86 5.90 8.92 -4.71
N ASP A 87 6.44 9.14 -5.91
CA ASP A 87 7.06 10.41 -6.31
C ASP A 87 8.13 10.92 -5.33
N LEU A 88 8.94 9.99 -4.78
CA LEU A 88 10.04 10.33 -3.89
C LEU A 88 11.10 11.19 -4.60
N ASP A 89 11.20 12.46 -4.20
CA ASP A 89 12.26 13.38 -4.58
C ASP A 89 13.28 13.49 -3.45
N THR A 90 14.39 12.77 -3.60
CA THR A 90 15.51 12.79 -2.63
C THR A 90 16.29 14.11 -2.60
N VAL A 91 16.14 14.98 -3.60
CA VAL A 91 16.79 16.30 -3.62
C VAL A 91 15.98 17.29 -2.77
N ASN A 92 14.67 17.33 -2.98
CA ASN A 92 13.77 18.19 -2.22
C ASN A 92 13.35 17.59 -0.87
N ARG A 93 13.64 16.30 -0.64
CA ARG A 93 13.22 15.51 0.53
C ARG A 93 11.71 15.52 0.70
N GLU A 94 11.01 15.20 -0.38
CA GLU A 94 9.55 15.12 -0.40
C GLU A 94 9.09 13.83 -1.09
N ALA A 95 7.88 13.39 -0.76
CA ALA A 95 7.21 12.25 -1.36
C ALA A 95 5.71 12.38 -1.13
N GLU A 96 4.92 11.73 -1.97
CA GLU A 96 3.50 11.56 -1.73
C GLU A 96 3.22 10.28 -0.95
N LEU A 97 2.17 10.29 -0.13
CA LEU A 97 1.71 9.13 0.64
C LEU A 97 0.26 8.84 0.28
N GLY A 98 -0.02 7.58 -0.02
CA GLY A 98 -1.36 7.05 -0.21
C GLY A 98 -1.72 6.03 0.86
N ILE A 99 -2.99 5.99 1.25
CA ILE A 99 -3.52 4.94 2.12
C ILE A 99 -4.97 4.63 1.81
N VAL A 100 -5.29 3.33 1.80
CA VAL A 100 -6.66 2.83 1.73
C VAL A 100 -6.82 1.70 2.74
N ILE A 101 -7.75 1.81 3.68
CA ILE A 101 -8.26 0.62 4.39
C ILE A 101 -9.44 0.11 3.57
N GLY A 102 -9.25 -1.01 2.88
CA GLY A 102 -10.24 -1.53 1.95
C GLY A 102 -11.32 -2.37 2.63
N ASP A 103 -10.96 -3.08 3.69
CA ASP A 103 -11.92 -3.83 4.50
C ASP A 103 -12.65 -2.90 5.49
N ARG A 104 -13.97 -2.75 5.29
CA ARG A 104 -14.81 -1.82 6.06
C ARG A 104 -14.98 -2.24 7.51
N ASP A 105 -14.77 -3.51 7.84
CA ASP A 105 -14.84 -3.99 9.23
C ASP A 105 -13.71 -3.41 10.10
N TYR A 106 -12.66 -2.87 9.48
CA TYR A 106 -11.50 -2.27 10.13
C TYR A 106 -11.50 -0.73 10.10
N TRP A 107 -12.60 -0.11 9.65
CA TRP A 107 -12.73 1.34 9.61
C TRP A 107 -13.01 1.91 11.01
N GLY A 108 -12.44 3.09 11.30
CA GLY A 108 -12.67 3.79 12.57
C GLY A 108 -12.00 3.18 13.80
N ASP A 109 -11.24 2.08 13.66
CA ASP A 109 -10.55 1.39 14.76
C ASP A 109 -9.01 1.61 14.75
N GLY A 110 -8.55 2.73 14.20
CA GLY A 110 -7.14 3.16 14.32
C GLY A 110 -6.12 2.46 13.40
N TYR A 111 -6.52 1.46 12.61
CA TYR A 111 -5.62 0.77 11.65
C TYR A 111 -4.99 1.72 10.63
N GLY A 112 -5.78 2.67 10.10
CA GLY A 112 -5.25 3.68 9.17
C GLY A 112 -4.20 4.59 9.81
N TYR A 113 -4.42 5.01 11.05
CA TYR A 113 -3.45 5.82 11.80
C TYR A 113 -2.14 5.05 11.98
N ASP A 114 -2.23 3.81 12.48
CA ASP A 114 -1.05 2.98 12.75
C ASP A 114 -0.25 2.66 11.48
N ALA A 115 -0.93 2.41 10.36
CA ALA A 115 -0.30 2.22 9.06
C ALA A 115 0.47 3.46 8.60
N VAL A 116 -0.16 4.65 8.65
CA VAL A 116 0.50 5.91 8.25
C VAL A 116 1.69 6.21 9.15
N THR A 117 1.55 6.14 10.48
CA THR A 117 2.66 6.46 11.38
C THR A 117 3.82 5.48 11.23
N THR A 118 3.54 4.19 11.05
CA THR A 118 4.57 3.17 10.80
C THR A 118 5.35 3.48 9.52
N LEU A 119 4.66 3.89 8.45
CA LEU A 119 5.34 4.26 7.21
C LEU A 119 6.15 5.54 7.35
N LEU A 120 5.60 6.57 7.99
CA LEU A 120 6.31 7.84 8.22
C LEU A 120 7.58 7.63 9.04
N ASP A 121 7.52 6.84 10.11
CA ASP A 121 8.69 6.51 10.93
C ASP A 121 9.80 5.86 10.09
N HIS A 122 9.44 4.95 9.18
CA HIS A 122 10.40 4.36 8.25
C HIS A 122 10.96 5.40 7.26
N MET A 123 10.11 6.23 6.67
CA MET A 123 10.52 7.22 5.67
C MET A 123 11.49 8.24 6.25
N PHE A 124 11.20 8.80 7.43
CA PHE A 124 12.09 9.78 8.07
C PHE A 124 13.35 9.13 8.67
N ALA A 125 13.28 7.92 9.21
CA ALA A 125 14.42 7.29 9.86
C ALA A 125 15.41 6.62 8.87
N VAL A 126 14.90 6.05 7.76
CA VAL A 126 15.69 5.19 6.87
C VAL A 126 15.90 5.82 5.50
N ARG A 127 14.92 6.57 4.98
CA ARG A 127 15.02 7.19 3.65
C ARG A 127 15.53 8.64 3.69
N ASP A 128 15.82 9.17 4.88
CA ASP A 128 16.30 10.55 5.12
C ASP A 128 15.44 11.61 4.42
N LEU A 129 14.11 11.37 4.43
CA LEU A 129 13.15 12.46 4.24
C LEU A 129 13.28 13.48 5.37
#